data_AF-E3N1S9-F1
#
_entry.id   AF-E3N1S9-F1
#
_cell.length_a   1.000
_cell.length_b   1.000
_cell.length_c   1.000
_cell.angle_alpha   90.00
_cell.angle_beta   90.00
_cell.angle_gamma   90.00
#
_symmetry.space_group_name_H-M   'P 1'
#
loop_
_entity.id
_entity.type
_entity.pdbx_description
1 polymer ?
#
loop_
_entity_poly.entity_id
_entity_poly.type
_entity_poly.pdbx_seq_one_letter_code
_entity_poly.pdbx_strand_id
1 'polypeptide(L)'
;MINFFQTTIFFSDRQSLGFSSVCVCVCSSKERMEQLQCHVKQYAWGKYGEESEVARLFADGHDGFQIDNKKPYAELWMGTHPDGPAQLKKCSTRLSTYLAKHPSPLTNNNSAKNIHLPFIMKVMSIRTTLSLQVHPTKEQARELHENDPVNYPDRNHKPELAYALTRFELLCGFRPAREILKNLQTFPSFRLLFGGDTYTKPLEYCIMQMKNLDSVNQDSPEYNYSREYLEKCFRFMMTIDTTIVHELVSQLLKELDNGLRGAVEEVTVGVIRKMSIDFPNDIGIFSPLFLNHMILEPGQCCYYAAGELHAYLSGECVECVGCSNNTIRAAMTPKYIDRDALCKTLNYKMTEQSDYLVPEMKLTECVDMYAPDCKDFQLHRIRVGVDQSEEEMMMPTLDCASILVVTSGKGTIEEATTKNQLIGQYEVKRGDIFYIPPNHNIRYVGFGELQTKGIIAATCIPLMLRTTRRLPNIQLRNGSRSRHEAVV
;
A
#
# COMPACT_ATOMS: atom_id res chain seq x y z
N MET A 1 64.38 -24.82 63.74
CA MET A 1 64.04 -25.13 62.33
C MET A 1 64.17 -23.80 61.59
N ILE A 2 65.34 -23.46 61.05
CA ILE A 2 65.85 -23.89 59.72
C ILE A 2 64.87 -23.49 58.60
N ASN A 3 65.21 -22.80 57.51
CA ASN A 3 66.18 -21.75 57.15
C ASN A 3 66.13 -21.62 55.60
N PHE A 4 66.16 -20.38 55.10
CA PHE A 4 66.79 -19.91 53.84
C PHE A 4 66.36 -20.34 52.40
N PHE A 5 66.18 -19.27 51.61
CA PHE A 5 66.40 -19.03 50.17
C PHE A 5 67.26 -20.02 49.33
N GLN A 6 66.86 -20.21 48.05
CA GLN A 6 67.60 -19.84 46.81
C GLN A 6 66.68 -20.05 45.57
N THR A 7 66.35 -19.09 44.69
CA THR A 7 67.08 -18.43 43.56
C THR A 7 67.17 -19.23 42.24
N THR A 8 66.69 -18.60 41.12
CA THR A 8 67.21 -18.62 39.72
C THR A 8 66.31 -19.12 38.56
N ILE A 9 65.66 -18.14 37.90
CA ILE A 9 65.42 -17.88 36.45
C ILE A 9 65.86 -18.90 35.35
N PHE A 10 64.97 -19.27 34.40
CA PHE A 10 64.96 -18.89 32.94
C PHE A 10 63.98 -19.73 32.06
N PHE A 11 63.16 -19.04 31.23
CA PHE A 11 62.65 -19.30 29.86
C PHE A 11 62.53 -20.76 29.31
N SER A 12 61.56 -21.12 28.46
CA SER A 12 60.40 -20.42 27.84
C SER A 12 59.26 -21.47 27.58
N ASP A 13 58.17 -21.30 26.81
CA ASP A 13 57.76 -20.28 25.81
C ASP A 13 56.22 -20.12 25.73
N ARG A 14 55.71 -19.60 24.60
CA ARG A 14 54.32 -19.18 24.37
C ARG A 14 53.40 -20.30 23.87
N GLN A 15 52.14 -20.23 24.28
CA GLN A 15 51.03 -20.16 23.31
C GLN A 15 49.98 -19.13 23.79
N SER A 16 49.59 -18.25 22.87
CA SER A 16 48.75 -17.08 23.15
C SER A 16 47.31 -17.30 22.69
N LEU A 17 46.35 -17.24 23.62
CA LEU A 17 44.95 -17.01 23.29
C LEU A 17 44.60 -15.56 23.64
N GLY A 18 44.69 -14.69 22.63
CA GLY A 18 44.25 -13.30 22.77
C GLY A 18 42.73 -13.23 22.79
N PHE A 19 42.17 -12.79 23.91
CA PHE A 19 40.76 -12.38 23.97
C PHE A 19 40.56 -11.14 23.10
N SER A 20 39.93 -11.29 21.93
CA SER A 20 39.44 -10.13 21.19
C SER A 20 38.27 -9.52 21.95
N SER A 21 38.43 -8.27 22.37
CA SER A 21 37.34 -7.48 22.92
C SER A 21 36.26 -7.31 21.84
N VAL A 22 35.17 -8.09 21.95
CA VAL A 22 33.96 -7.83 21.18
C VAL A 22 33.36 -6.56 21.78
N CYS A 23 33.58 -5.43 21.11
CA CYS A 23 33.00 -4.15 21.49
C CYS A 23 31.49 -4.20 21.28
N VAL A 24 30.76 -4.68 22.30
CA VAL A 24 29.30 -4.61 22.37
C VAL A 24 28.95 -3.13 22.47
N CYS A 25 28.59 -2.54 21.33
CA CYS A 25 28.14 -1.16 21.27
C CYS A 25 26.82 -1.04 22.04
N VAL A 26 26.91 -0.62 23.31
CA VAL A 26 25.75 -0.38 24.17
C VAL A 26 25.03 0.85 23.63
N CYS A 27 24.00 0.64 22.82
CA CYS A 27 23.10 1.72 22.41
C CYS A 27 22.54 2.43 23.65
N SER A 28 22.56 3.77 23.60
CA SER A 28 22.08 4.65 24.66
C SER A 28 20.65 4.30 25.10
N SER A 29 20.34 4.49 26.39
CA SER A 29 19.08 4.13 27.06
C SER A 29 17.86 5.00 26.70
N LYS A 30 17.86 5.59 25.51
CA LYS A 30 16.70 6.24 24.89
C LYS A 30 16.60 5.70 23.47
N GLU A 31 15.42 5.20 23.10
CA GLU A 31 15.08 4.98 21.70
C GLU A 31 15.26 6.28 20.92
N ARG A 32 15.60 6.17 19.63
CA ARG A 32 15.89 7.30 18.74
C ARG A 32 15.36 7.00 17.35
N MET A 33 15.21 8.04 16.56
CA MET A 33 15.04 7.94 15.11
C MET A 33 16.26 7.23 14.49
N GLU A 34 16.00 6.23 13.64
CA GLU A 34 17.04 5.38 13.04
C GLU A 34 16.90 5.38 11.52
N GLN A 35 17.97 5.74 10.81
CA GLN A 35 18.01 5.65 9.34
C GLN A 35 18.04 4.17 8.91
N LEU A 36 17.26 3.82 7.90
CA LEU A 36 17.04 2.45 7.45
C LEU A 36 17.73 2.18 6.11
N GLN A 37 18.42 1.05 6.04
CA GLN A 37 18.78 0.36 4.82
C GLN A 37 17.62 -0.53 4.40
N CYS A 38 16.95 -0.17 3.31
CA CYS A 38 15.80 -0.88 2.76
C CYS A 38 16.17 -1.78 1.56
N HIS A 39 15.19 -2.53 1.05
CA HIS A 39 15.41 -3.57 0.05
C HIS A 39 14.58 -3.35 -1.22
N VAL A 40 15.23 -3.41 -2.38
CA VAL A 40 14.58 -3.25 -3.69
C VAL A 40 14.29 -4.60 -4.33
N LYS A 41 13.07 -4.77 -4.85
CA LYS A 41 12.64 -5.90 -5.68
C LYS A 41 12.75 -5.55 -7.17
N GLN A 42 13.40 -6.42 -7.93
CA GLN A 42 13.61 -6.29 -9.37
C GLN A 42 12.67 -7.22 -10.15
N TYR A 43 11.35 -7.11 -9.92
CA TYR A 43 10.36 -7.90 -10.63
C TYR A 43 10.18 -7.41 -12.08
N ALA A 44 9.95 -8.33 -13.02
CA ALA A 44 9.92 -8.04 -14.46
C ALA A 44 8.86 -7.01 -14.90
N TRP A 45 7.79 -6.83 -14.11
CA TRP A 45 6.74 -5.86 -14.37
C TRP A 45 7.14 -4.40 -14.08
N GLY A 46 8.26 -4.18 -13.38
CA GLY A 46 8.73 -2.85 -12.99
C GLY A 46 9.18 -1.99 -14.17
N LYS A 47 9.26 -0.68 -13.94
CA LYS A 47 9.96 0.24 -14.86
C LYS A 47 11.46 -0.05 -14.88
N TYR A 48 12.12 0.21 -16.01
CA TYR A 48 13.55 -0.04 -16.20
C TYR A 48 14.39 1.16 -15.78
N GLY A 49 15.51 0.91 -15.10
CA GLY A 49 16.54 1.93 -14.90
C GLY A 49 16.04 3.25 -14.32
N GLU A 50 16.56 4.34 -14.89
CA GLU A 50 16.22 5.73 -14.56
C GLU A 50 14.74 6.10 -14.81
N GLU A 51 13.96 5.28 -15.53
CA GLU A 51 12.51 5.49 -15.65
C GLU A 51 11.76 5.14 -14.37
N SER A 52 12.36 4.34 -13.48
CA SER A 52 11.75 3.91 -12.22
C SER A 52 12.01 4.86 -11.06
N GLU A 53 10.95 5.36 -10.43
CA GLU A 53 11.05 6.07 -9.15
C GLU A 53 11.70 5.23 -8.06
N VAL A 54 11.49 3.90 -8.06
CA VAL A 54 12.18 2.99 -7.12
C VAL A 54 13.69 3.01 -7.34
N ALA A 55 14.17 3.07 -8.59
CA ALA A 55 15.59 3.15 -8.88
C ALA A 55 16.18 4.50 -8.45
N ARG A 56 15.55 5.60 -8.89
CA ARG A 56 15.99 6.99 -8.60
C ARG A 56 16.02 7.25 -7.09
N LEU A 57 14.91 6.98 -6.40
CA LEU A 57 14.76 7.18 -4.96
C LEU A 57 15.75 6.32 -4.15
N PHE A 58 16.00 5.08 -4.57
CA PHE A 58 17.00 4.23 -3.91
C PHE A 58 18.41 4.77 -4.14
N ALA A 59 18.77 5.19 -5.35
CA ALA A 59 20.07 5.77 -5.65
C ALA A 59 20.35 7.05 -4.85
N ASP A 60 19.36 7.95 -4.74
CA ASP A 60 19.49 9.21 -3.99
C ASP A 60 19.86 8.98 -2.51
N GLY A 61 19.33 7.91 -1.88
CA GLY A 61 19.58 7.55 -0.48
C GLY A 61 20.78 6.62 -0.21
N HIS A 62 21.37 6.03 -1.26
CA HIS A 62 22.40 4.99 -1.17
C HIS A 62 23.65 5.35 -1.98
N ASP A 63 24.56 6.08 -1.33
CA ASP A 63 25.78 6.58 -1.94
C ASP A 63 26.62 5.45 -2.57
N GLY A 64 27.02 5.63 -3.83
CA GLY A 64 27.75 4.62 -4.61
C GLY A 64 26.88 3.56 -5.30
N PHE A 65 25.56 3.52 -5.06
CA PHE A 65 24.66 2.73 -5.90
C PHE A 65 24.63 3.29 -7.33
N GLN A 66 24.57 2.41 -8.33
CA GLN A 66 24.52 2.77 -9.75
C GLN A 66 23.32 2.10 -10.40
N ILE A 67 22.49 2.90 -11.09
CA ILE A 67 21.27 2.43 -11.74
C ILE A 67 21.64 1.68 -13.03
N ASP A 68 21.26 0.40 -13.11
CA ASP A 68 21.42 -0.40 -14.31
C ASP A 68 20.19 -0.22 -15.21
N ASN A 69 20.36 0.55 -16.29
CA ASN A 69 19.28 0.86 -17.23
C ASN A 69 18.69 -0.36 -17.97
N LYS A 70 19.26 -1.56 -17.80
CA LYS A 70 18.73 -2.82 -18.36
C LYS A 70 17.96 -3.66 -17.34
N LYS A 71 17.88 -3.24 -16.06
CA LYS A 71 17.16 -3.96 -15.00
C LYS A 71 15.85 -3.28 -14.61
N PRO A 72 14.80 -4.04 -14.29
CA PRO A 72 13.58 -3.50 -13.74
C PRO A 72 13.76 -3.19 -12.25
N TYR A 73 13.10 -2.14 -11.78
CA TYR A 73 13.07 -1.72 -10.38
C TYR A 73 11.60 -1.51 -10.01
N ALA A 74 11.04 -2.45 -9.26
CA ALA A 74 9.60 -2.66 -9.15
C ALA A 74 9.04 -2.17 -7.80
N GLU A 75 9.66 -2.56 -6.70
CA GLU A 75 9.21 -2.22 -5.33
C GLU A 75 10.40 -1.87 -4.44
N LEU A 76 10.26 -0.86 -3.57
CA LEU A 76 11.19 -0.56 -2.47
C LEU A 76 10.48 -0.85 -1.14
N TRP A 77 10.92 -1.88 -0.42
CA TRP A 77 10.26 -2.36 0.80
C TRP A 77 10.81 -1.68 2.06
N MET A 78 9.88 -1.19 2.89
CA MET A 78 10.18 -0.46 4.11
C MET A 78 9.36 -1.02 5.27
N GLY A 79 10.05 -1.36 6.37
CA GLY A 79 9.46 -2.01 7.54
C GLY A 79 10.11 -3.35 7.88
N THR A 80 9.33 -4.26 8.45
CA THR A 80 9.83 -5.46 9.16
C THR A 80 9.54 -6.79 8.48
N HIS A 81 8.93 -6.80 7.29
CA HIS A 81 8.47 -8.06 6.67
C HIS A 81 9.65 -8.99 6.33
N PRO A 82 9.57 -10.31 6.59
CA PRO A 82 10.66 -11.25 6.33
C PRO A 82 11.22 -11.24 4.90
N ASP A 83 10.37 -11.01 3.90
CA ASP A 83 10.77 -11.00 2.47
C ASP A 83 11.49 -9.71 2.04
N GLY A 84 11.35 -8.62 2.80
CA GLY A 84 11.99 -7.33 2.53
C GLY A 84 12.40 -6.63 3.83
N PRO A 85 13.28 -7.23 4.66
CA PRO A 85 13.51 -6.77 6.02
C PRO A 85 14.45 -5.56 6.02
N ALA A 86 13.95 -4.41 6.46
CA ALA A 86 14.80 -3.24 6.67
C ALA A 86 15.82 -3.48 7.78
N GLN A 87 16.98 -2.83 7.67
CA GLN A 87 18.08 -2.89 8.65
C GLN A 87 18.45 -1.47 9.09
N LEU A 88 18.96 -1.31 10.31
CA LEU A 88 19.50 -0.01 10.75
C LEU A 88 20.81 0.28 9.99
N LYS A 89 20.88 1.41 9.27
CA LYS A 89 22.01 1.76 8.37
C LYS A 89 23.37 1.74 9.08
N LYS A 90 23.40 2.09 10.37
CA LYS A 90 24.62 2.17 11.20
C LYS A 90 25.22 0.83 11.64
N CYS A 91 24.45 -0.26 11.65
CA CYS A 91 24.90 -1.53 12.27
C CYS A 91 24.28 -2.80 11.66
N SER A 92 23.55 -2.69 10.54
CA SER A 92 22.91 -3.79 9.81
C SER A 92 21.97 -4.69 10.63
N THR A 93 21.59 -4.27 11.84
CA THR A 93 20.63 -5.00 12.68
C THR A 93 19.26 -4.88 12.04
N ARG A 94 18.57 -6.00 11.83
CA ARG A 94 17.20 -6.00 11.29
C ARG A 94 16.27 -5.18 12.20
N LEU A 95 15.42 -4.36 11.60
CA LEU A 95 14.45 -3.54 12.34
C LEU A 95 13.57 -4.41 13.26
N SER A 96 13.14 -5.59 12.79
CA SER A 96 12.35 -6.53 13.59
C SER A 96 13.05 -7.00 14.88
N THR A 97 14.38 -7.18 14.82
CA THR A 97 15.23 -7.59 15.95
C THR A 97 15.58 -6.41 16.86
N TYR A 98 15.63 -5.19 16.31
CA TYR A 98 15.74 -3.97 17.11
C TYR A 98 14.46 -3.74 17.93
N LEU A 99 13.29 -3.77 17.29
CA LEU A 99 11.99 -3.65 17.97
C LEU A 99 11.79 -4.72 19.04
N ALA A 100 12.27 -5.96 18.84
CA ALA A 100 12.20 -7.02 19.85
C ALA A 100 12.94 -6.70 21.17
N LYS A 101 13.91 -5.78 21.16
CA LYS A 101 14.61 -5.27 22.36
C LYS A 101 13.94 -4.03 22.95
N HIS A 102 13.05 -3.40 22.18
CA HIS A 102 12.37 -2.14 22.44
C HIS A 102 10.85 -2.32 22.22
N PRO A 103 10.19 -3.22 22.99
CA PRO A 103 8.82 -3.63 22.70
C PRO A 103 7.81 -2.51 22.97
N SER A 104 7.41 -1.83 21.90
CA SER A 104 6.19 -1.03 21.84
C SER A 104 4.93 -1.92 21.90
N PRO A 105 3.76 -1.45 22.37
CA PRO A 105 2.50 -2.23 22.37
C PRO A 105 1.93 -2.61 20.98
N LEU A 106 2.62 -2.29 19.88
CA LEU A 106 2.12 -2.30 18.50
C LEU A 106 2.54 -3.52 17.69
N THR A 107 2.10 -4.72 18.08
CA THR A 107 2.74 -5.94 17.55
C THR A 107 1.74 -7.06 17.26
N ASN A 108 1.69 -7.51 16.00
CA ASN A 108 1.01 -8.74 15.55
C ASN A 108 2.07 -9.77 15.09
N ASN A 109 1.85 -11.07 15.32
CA ASN A 109 2.73 -12.18 14.91
C ASN A 109 4.20 -12.10 15.42
N ASN A 110 4.39 -12.05 16.75
CA ASN A 110 5.71 -11.77 17.34
C ASN A 110 6.31 -12.96 18.06
N SER A 111 7.64 -13.01 18.01
CA SER A 111 8.45 -13.88 18.85
C SER A 111 9.31 -13.02 19.79
N ALA A 112 9.83 -13.61 20.86
CA ALA A 112 10.78 -12.92 21.74
C ALA A 112 12.09 -12.45 21.05
N LYS A 113 12.30 -12.78 19.76
CA LYS A 113 13.48 -12.42 18.96
C LYS A 113 13.18 -11.45 17.81
N ASN A 114 11.92 -11.35 17.37
CA ASN A 114 11.50 -10.48 16.27
C ASN A 114 10.09 -9.98 16.52
N ILE A 115 9.94 -8.66 16.44
CA ILE A 115 8.67 -7.95 16.43
C ILE A 115 8.41 -7.41 15.03
N HIS A 116 7.18 -7.57 14.53
CA HIS A 116 6.77 -7.09 13.22
C HIS A 116 5.72 -5.97 13.35
N LEU A 117 5.90 -4.91 12.57
CA LEU A 117 4.92 -3.86 12.35
C LEU A 117 3.67 -4.46 11.68
N PRO A 118 2.46 -3.93 11.96
CA PRO A 118 1.21 -4.46 11.38
C PRO A 118 1.06 -4.15 9.89
N PHE A 119 1.91 -3.30 9.33
CA PHE A 119 1.91 -2.89 7.92
C PHE A 119 3.27 -3.12 7.24
N ILE A 120 3.26 -3.04 5.91
CA ILE A 120 4.43 -2.88 5.05
C ILE A 120 4.21 -1.60 4.27
N MET A 121 5.23 -0.73 4.22
CA MET A 121 5.21 0.45 3.37
C MET A 121 6.12 0.20 2.17
N LYS A 122 5.70 0.59 0.98
CA LYS A 122 6.49 0.46 -0.25
C LYS A 122 6.46 1.73 -1.09
N VAL A 123 7.46 1.87 -1.96
CA VAL A 123 7.32 2.65 -3.20
C VAL A 123 7.23 1.66 -4.35
N MET A 124 6.28 1.85 -5.25
CA MET A 124 5.99 0.99 -6.39
C MET A 124 6.28 1.75 -7.69
N SER A 125 6.85 1.08 -8.70
CA SER A 125 7.07 1.68 -10.03
C SER A 125 6.71 0.70 -11.14
N ILE A 126 5.54 0.93 -11.76
CA ILE A 126 4.79 -0.05 -12.54
C ILE A 126 4.83 0.29 -14.02
N ARG A 127 5.19 -0.71 -14.85
CA ARG A 127 5.28 -0.63 -16.31
C ARG A 127 4.26 -1.56 -16.97
N THR A 128 4.27 -2.82 -16.57
CA THR A 128 3.37 -3.88 -17.02
C THR A 128 2.26 -4.07 -15.98
N THR A 129 1.05 -4.40 -16.45
CA THR A 129 -0.10 -4.71 -15.60
C THR A 129 0.24 -5.79 -14.57
N LEU A 130 -0.23 -5.64 -13.33
CA LEU A 130 -0.07 -6.65 -12.28
C LEU A 130 -1.18 -7.72 -12.36
N SER A 131 -0.99 -8.83 -11.63
CA SER A 131 -2.01 -9.87 -11.56
C SER A 131 -3.31 -9.34 -10.97
N LEU A 132 -4.43 -9.65 -11.62
CA LEU A 132 -5.75 -9.39 -11.09
C LEU A 132 -5.95 -10.27 -9.85
N GLN A 133 -6.27 -9.66 -8.71
CA GLN A 133 -6.19 -10.33 -7.42
C GLN A 133 -7.21 -9.81 -6.41
N VAL A 134 -7.45 -10.62 -5.38
CA VAL A 134 -8.26 -10.28 -4.21
C VAL A 134 -7.57 -10.78 -2.94
N HIS A 135 -7.81 -10.08 -1.83
CA HIS A 135 -7.31 -10.46 -0.51
C HIS A 135 -8.45 -10.99 0.38
N PRO A 136 -8.25 -12.11 1.10
CA PRO A 136 -9.25 -12.67 2.01
C PRO A 136 -9.46 -11.80 3.25
N THR A 137 -10.63 -11.94 3.90
CA THR A 137 -10.82 -11.40 5.26
C THR A 137 -9.91 -12.13 6.25
N LYS A 138 -9.79 -11.65 7.47
CA LYS A 138 -8.91 -12.26 8.47
C LYS A 138 -9.36 -13.69 8.85
N GLU A 139 -10.67 -13.91 8.87
CA GLU A 139 -11.31 -15.19 9.14
C GLU A 139 -11.05 -16.17 7.97
N GLN A 140 -11.27 -15.72 6.73
CA GLN A 140 -10.98 -16.48 5.52
C GLN A 140 -9.48 -16.80 5.40
N ALA A 141 -8.60 -15.84 5.69
CA ALA A 141 -7.14 -16.02 5.68
C ALA A 141 -6.69 -17.12 6.64
N ARG A 142 -7.28 -17.15 7.84
CA ARG A 142 -7.03 -18.22 8.83
C ARG A 142 -7.43 -19.59 8.29
N GLU A 143 -8.60 -19.71 7.69
CA GLU A 143 -9.10 -20.97 7.12
C GLU A 143 -8.30 -21.42 5.89
N LEU A 144 -7.94 -20.50 5.01
CA LEU A 144 -7.10 -20.77 3.84
C LEU A 144 -5.70 -21.24 4.26
N HIS A 145 -5.08 -20.59 5.24
CA HIS A 145 -3.79 -21.01 5.80
C HIS A 145 -3.84 -22.35 6.55
N GLU A 146 -4.94 -22.66 7.22
CA GLU A 146 -5.10 -23.95 7.91
C GLU A 146 -5.28 -25.13 6.93
N ASN A 147 -5.85 -24.87 5.74
CA ASN A 147 -6.06 -25.89 4.70
C ASN A 147 -4.91 -25.99 3.67
N ASP A 148 -4.32 -24.86 3.27
CA ASP A 148 -3.21 -24.77 2.31
C ASP A 148 -2.19 -23.68 2.73
N PRO A 149 -1.31 -23.99 3.71
CA PRO A 149 -0.27 -23.07 4.16
C PRO A 149 0.84 -22.81 3.13
N VAL A 150 0.84 -23.50 1.97
CA VAL A 150 1.84 -23.31 0.91
C VAL A 150 1.44 -22.12 0.03
N ASN A 151 0.18 -22.02 -0.35
CA ASN A 151 -0.33 -20.86 -1.11
C ASN A 151 -0.78 -19.70 -0.20
N TYR A 152 -1.14 -19.98 1.06
CA TYR A 152 -1.58 -19.00 2.05
C TYR A 152 -0.66 -19.02 3.28
N PRO A 153 0.50 -18.34 3.21
CA PRO A 153 1.59 -18.52 4.19
C PRO A 153 1.31 -17.93 5.58
N ASP A 154 0.26 -17.11 5.73
CA ASP A 154 -0.08 -16.46 6.99
C ASP A 154 -1.59 -16.37 7.23
N ARG A 155 -1.99 -16.05 8.47
CA ARG A 155 -3.40 -15.99 8.91
C ARG A 155 -3.98 -14.58 8.89
N ASN A 156 -3.33 -13.62 8.22
CA ASN A 156 -3.70 -12.22 8.30
C ASN A 156 -4.43 -11.76 7.03
N HIS A 157 -5.24 -10.72 7.18
CA HIS A 157 -5.82 -10.01 6.04
C HIS A 157 -4.76 -9.10 5.38
N LYS A 158 -5.10 -8.55 4.21
CA LYS A 158 -4.24 -7.63 3.46
C LYS A 158 -5.04 -6.45 2.89
N PRO A 159 -5.51 -5.53 3.75
CA PRO A 159 -5.99 -4.21 3.30
C PRO A 159 -4.87 -3.47 2.59
N GLU A 160 -5.18 -2.70 1.54
CA GLU A 160 -4.19 -1.95 0.76
C GLU A 160 -4.64 -0.51 0.48
N LEU A 161 -3.68 0.41 0.49
CA LEU A 161 -3.84 1.81 0.13
C LEU A 161 -2.73 2.20 -0.86
N ALA A 162 -3.10 2.87 -1.94
CA ALA A 162 -2.18 3.41 -2.92
C ALA A 162 -2.31 4.94 -3.00
N TYR A 163 -1.22 5.64 -2.75
CA TYR A 163 -1.08 7.08 -2.85
C TYR A 163 -0.24 7.43 -4.08
N ALA A 164 -0.82 8.15 -5.04
CA ALA A 164 -0.22 8.41 -6.34
C ALA A 164 0.97 9.40 -6.26
N LEU A 165 2.14 8.99 -6.79
CA LEU A 165 3.32 9.84 -6.96
C LEU A 165 3.37 10.44 -8.37
N THR A 166 2.95 9.67 -9.38
CA THR A 166 2.64 10.14 -10.73
C THR A 166 1.15 9.92 -11.01
N ARG A 167 0.68 10.26 -12.21
CA ARG A 167 -0.55 9.65 -12.72
C ARG A 167 -0.44 8.12 -12.59
N PHE A 168 -1.41 7.50 -11.95
CA PHE A 168 -1.41 6.10 -11.54
C PHE A 168 -2.73 5.45 -11.93
N GLU A 169 -2.69 4.30 -12.60
CA GLU A 169 -3.87 3.63 -13.14
C GLU A 169 -4.07 2.28 -12.46
N LEU A 170 -5.32 2.00 -12.05
CA LEU A 170 -5.70 0.73 -11.45
C LEU A 170 -7.12 0.30 -11.84
N LEU A 171 -7.37 -1.00 -11.71
CA LEU A 171 -8.71 -1.57 -11.61
C LEU A 171 -9.01 -1.83 -10.14
N CYS A 172 -10.22 -1.49 -9.66
CA CYS A 172 -10.62 -1.76 -8.28
C CYS A 172 -12.15 -1.84 -8.12
N GLY A 173 -12.64 -2.97 -7.59
CA GLY A 173 -14.06 -3.18 -7.28
C GLY A 173 -14.94 -3.35 -8.52
N PHE A 174 -16.10 -3.99 -8.37
CA PHE A 174 -17.02 -4.11 -9.50
C PHE A 174 -17.68 -2.76 -9.80
N ARG A 175 -17.81 -2.48 -11.10
CA ARG A 175 -18.51 -1.30 -11.62
C ARG A 175 -19.94 -1.19 -11.07
N PRO A 176 -20.52 0.03 -11.06
CA PRO A 176 -21.94 0.22 -10.80
C PRO A 176 -22.78 -0.69 -11.69
N ALA A 177 -23.83 -1.29 -11.13
CA ALA A 177 -24.65 -2.29 -11.82
C ALA A 177 -25.19 -1.79 -13.18
N ARG A 178 -25.55 -0.50 -13.27
CA ARG A 178 -25.96 0.20 -14.50
C ARG A 178 -24.92 0.12 -15.63
N GLU A 179 -23.63 0.09 -15.31
CA GLU A 179 -22.54 0.07 -16.27
C GLU A 179 -22.19 -1.34 -16.72
N ILE A 180 -22.19 -2.31 -15.80
CA ILE A 180 -22.05 -3.74 -16.12
C ILE A 180 -23.17 -4.16 -17.06
N LEU A 181 -24.42 -3.77 -16.77
CA LEU A 181 -25.56 -3.97 -17.66
C LEU A 181 -25.33 -3.36 -19.06
N LYS A 182 -24.89 -2.10 -19.13
CA LYS A 182 -24.61 -1.43 -20.41
C LYS A 182 -23.51 -2.15 -21.20
N ASN A 183 -22.48 -2.67 -20.52
CA ASN A 183 -21.41 -3.45 -21.15
C ASN A 183 -21.89 -4.82 -21.63
N LEU A 184 -22.67 -5.56 -20.84
CA LEU A 184 -23.28 -6.84 -21.24
C LEU A 184 -24.25 -6.71 -22.44
N GLN A 185 -24.88 -5.55 -22.59
CA GLN A 185 -25.73 -5.22 -23.73
C GLN A 185 -24.96 -4.75 -24.96
N THR A 186 -23.76 -4.17 -24.78
CA THR A 186 -22.97 -3.60 -25.88
C THR A 186 -21.98 -4.59 -26.49
N PHE A 187 -21.40 -5.48 -25.69
CA PHE A 187 -20.30 -6.38 -26.10
C PHE A 187 -20.77 -7.84 -26.11
N PRO A 188 -21.17 -8.40 -27.27
CA PRO A 188 -21.51 -9.81 -27.40
C PRO A 188 -20.41 -10.76 -26.88
N SER A 189 -19.14 -10.42 -27.12
CA SER A 189 -17.98 -11.16 -26.58
C SER A 189 -18.04 -11.29 -25.05
N PHE A 190 -18.32 -10.19 -24.36
CA PHE A 190 -18.41 -10.13 -22.90
C PHE A 190 -19.66 -10.86 -22.37
N ARG A 191 -20.81 -10.73 -23.06
CA ARG A 191 -22.02 -11.49 -22.72
C ARG A 191 -21.77 -13.01 -22.75
N LEU A 192 -21.09 -13.49 -23.81
CA LEU A 192 -20.74 -14.90 -23.94
C LEU A 192 -19.73 -15.35 -22.87
N LEU A 193 -18.74 -14.51 -22.54
CA LEU A 193 -17.78 -14.78 -21.47
C LEU A 193 -18.44 -14.95 -20.10
N PHE A 194 -19.49 -14.18 -19.81
CA PHE A 194 -20.32 -14.31 -18.60
C PHE A 194 -21.40 -15.41 -18.71
N GLY A 195 -21.27 -16.31 -19.70
CA GLY A 195 -22.10 -17.51 -19.86
C GLY A 195 -23.45 -17.26 -20.54
N GLY A 196 -23.56 -16.14 -21.26
CA GLY A 196 -24.69 -15.82 -22.11
C GLY A 196 -26.01 -15.73 -21.33
N ASP A 197 -27.10 -15.94 -22.07
CA ASP A 197 -28.46 -15.79 -21.56
C ASP A 197 -28.79 -16.64 -20.31
N THR A 198 -28.05 -17.72 -20.05
CA THR A 198 -28.23 -18.57 -18.87
C THR A 198 -27.97 -17.83 -17.55
N TYR A 199 -26.92 -17.00 -17.50
CA TYR A 199 -26.53 -16.27 -16.28
C TYR A 199 -26.72 -14.76 -16.41
N THR A 200 -26.54 -14.18 -17.61
CA THR A 200 -26.65 -12.73 -17.77
C THR A 200 -28.11 -12.27 -17.70
N LYS A 201 -29.10 -12.97 -18.29
CA LYS A 201 -30.51 -12.50 -18.24
C LYS A 201 -31.06 -12.38 -16.82
N PRO A 202 -30.84 -13.32 -15.89
CA PRO A 202 -31.22 -13.14 -14.48
C PRO A 202 -30.53 -11.93 -13.82
N LEU A 203 -29.24 -11.71 -14.08
CA LEU A 203 -28.52 -10.52 -13.60
C LEU A 203 -29.14 -9.23 -14.16
N GLU A 204 -29.36 -9.17 -15.48
CA GLU A 204 -30.00 -8.05 -16.16
C GLU A 204 -31.38 -7.74 -15.58
N TYR A 205 -32.18 -8.77 -15.30
CA TYR A 205 -33.49 -8.62 -14.66
C TYR A 205 -33.37 -7.98 -13.27
N CYS A 206 -32.53 -8.52 -12.38
CA CYS A 206 -32.31 -7.93 -11.05
C CYS A 206 -31.85 -6.46 -11.15
N ILE A 207 -30.93 -6.14 -12.06
CA ILE A 207 -30.45 -4.76 -12.26
C ILE A 207 -31.54 -3.85 -12.81
N MET A 208 -32.41 -4.34 -13.70
CA MET A 208 -33.54 -3.56 -14.21
C MET A 208 -34.59 -3.28 -13.14
N GLN A 209 -34.85 -4.20 -12.21
CA GLN A 209 -35.76 -3.96 -11.08
C GLN A 209 -35.23 -2.91 -10.09
N MET A 210 -33.90 -2.73 -9.98
CA MET A 210 -33.30 -1.66 -9.16
C MET A 210 -33.47 -0.24 -9.75
N LYS A 211 -33.85 -0.07 -11.02
CA LYS A 211 -33.81 1.23 -11.74
C LYS A 211 -34.81 2.31 -11.26
N ASN A 212 -35.63 2.04 -10.24
CA ASN A 212 -36.59 2.99 -9.69
C ASN A 212 -36.10 3.73 -8.43
N LEU A 213 -34.80 3.68 -8.14
CA LEU A 213 -34.19 4.35 -6.98
C LEU A 213 -32.96 5.15 -7.43
N ASP A 214 -32.98 6.47 -7.20
CA ASP A 214 -31.84 7.37 -7.45
C ASP A 214 -30.61 7.08 -6.55
N SER A 215 -30.75 6.14 -5.62
CA SER A 215 -29.66 5.54 -4.85
C SER A 215 -29.87 4.02 -4.75
N VAL A 216 -28.83 3.24 -5.06
CA VAL A 216 -28.90 1.78 -4.93
C VAL A 216 -28.88 1.40 -3.45
N ASN A 217 -30.02 0.96 -2.93
CA ASN A 217 -30.08 0.38 -1.60
C ASN A 217 -29.35 -0.98 -1.59
N GLN A 218 -28.12 -0.99 -1.05
CA GLN A 218 -27.28 -2.18 -0.99
C GLN A 218 -27.83 -3.29 -0.08
N ASP A 219 -28.84 -2.99 0.76
CA ASP A 219 -29.54 -3.97 1.58
C ASP A 219 -30.82 -4.52 0.92
N SER A 220 -31.18 -4.04 -0.27
CA SER A 220 -32.37 -4.52 -0.99
C SER A 220 -32.25 -5.99 -1.43
N PRO A 221 -33.36 -6.77 -1.46
CA PRO A 221 -33.36 -8.11 -2.04
C PRO A 221 -32.85 -8.12 -3.48
N GLU A 222 -33.24 -7.15 -4.30
CA GLU A 222 -32.86 -7.02 -5.71
C GLU A 222 -31.34 -6.85 -5.87
N TYR A 223 -30.71 -6.02 -5.03
CA TYR A 223 -29.26 -5.89 -5.01
C TYR A 223 -28.59 -7.20 -4.58
N ASN A 224 -29.08 -7.85 -3.52
CA ASN A 224 -28.53 -9.12 -3.06
C ASN A 224 -28.62 -10.23 -4.13
N TYR A 225 -29.76 -10.39 -4.79
CA TYR A 225 -29.90 -11.31 -5.93
C TYR A 225 -28.98 -10.93 -7.10
N SER A 226 -28.78 -9.63 -7.38
CA SER A 226 -27.85 -9.20 -8.42
C SER A 226 -26.40 -9.59 -8.09
N ARG A 227 -25.99 -9.56 -6.81
CA ARG A 227 -24.68 -10.06 -6.38
C ARG A 227 -24.55 -11.57 -6.56
N GLU A 228 -25.59 -12.34 -6.23
CA GLU A 228 -25.60 -13.80 -6.48
C GLU A 228 -25.53 -14.17 -7.97
N TYR A 229 -26.19 -13.41 -8.85
CA TYR A 229 -26.09 -13.67 -10.29
C TYR A 229 -24.78 -13.17 -10.90
N LEU A 230 -24.18 -12.10 -10.36
CA LEU A 230 -22.82 -11.70 -10.72
C LEU A 230 -21.78 -12.74 -10.29
N GLU A 231 -21.94 -13.35 -9.11
CA GLU A 231 -21.14 -14.50 -8.66
C GLU A 231 -21.22 -15.67 -9.65
N LYS A 232 -22.43 -16.04 -10.09
CA LYS A 232 -22.64 -17.11 -11.08
C LYS A 232 -22.02 -16.78 -12.43
N CYS A 233 -22.16 -15.55 -12.93
CA CYS A 233 -21.52 -15.08 -14.16
C CYS A 233 -19.98 -15.15 -14.05
N PHE A 234 -19.43 -14.67 -12.93
CA PHE A 234 -17.99 -14.67 -12.69
C PHE A 234 -17.43 -16.09 -12.52
N ARG A 235 -18.15 -16.97 -11.81
CA ARG A 235 -17.79 -18.40 -11.67
C ARG A 235 -17.80 -19.10 -13.02
N PHE A 236 -18.78 -18.84 -13.88
CA PHE A 236 -18.77 -19.36 -15.25
C PHE A 236 -17.53 -18.87 -16.01
N MET A 237 -17.26 -17.56 -16.02
CA MET A 237 -16.05 -16.99 -16.63
C MET A 237 -14.79 -17.69 -16.12
N MET A 238 -14.65 -17.90 -14.81
CA MET A 238 -13.48 -18.58 -14.23
C MET A 238 -13.36 -20.07 -14.59
N THR A 239 -14.39 -20.68 -15.19
CA THR A 239 -14.41 -22.10 -15.59
C THR A 239 -14.45 -22.35 -17.10
N ILE A 240 -14.59 -21.31 -17.92
CA ILE A 240 -14.64 -21.40 -19.38
C ILE A 240 -13.32 -21.97 -19.95
N ASP A 241 -13.41 -22.66 -21.09
CA ASP A 241 -12.23 -23.20 -21.78
C ASP A 241 -11.36 -22.07 -22.37
N THR A 242 -10.04 -22.22 -22.28
CA THR A 242 -9.08 -21.19 -22.71
C THR A 242 -9.10 -20.93 -24.22
N THR A 243 -9.41 -21.94 -25.06
CA THR A 243 -9.52 -21.72 -26.51
C THR A 243 -10.67 -20.77 -26.85
N ILE A 244 -11.80 -20.89 -26.14
CA ILE A 244 -12.93 -19.97 -26.24
C ILE A 244 -12.54 -18.57 -25.76
N VAL A 245 -11.75 -18.44 -24.69
CA VAL A 245 -11.24 -17.12 -24.24
C VAL A 245 -10.44 -16.44 -25.34
N HIS A 246 -9.57 -17.16 -26.07
CA HIS A 246 -8.76 -16.57 -27.15
C HIS A 246 -9.62 -15.99 -28.29
N GLU A 247 -10.68 -16.72 -28.67
CA GLU A 247 -11.66 -16.26 -29.67
C GLU A 247 -12.44 -15.04 -29.16
N LEU A 248 -12.91 -15.06 -27.91
CA LEU A 248 -13.64 -13.96 -27.29
C LEU A 248 -12.77 -12.70 -27.13
N VAL A 249 -11.49 -12.82 -26.74
CA VAL A 249 -10.54 -11.70 -26.69
C VAL A 249 -10.37 -11.07 -28.07
N SER A 250 -10.18 -11.91 -29.10
CA SER A 250 -10.06 -11.44 -30.49
C SER A 250 -11.33 -10.71 -30.95
N GLN A 251 -12.50 -11.20 -30.56
CA GLN A 251 -13.78 -10.57 -30.82
C GLN A 251 -13.93 -9.24 -30.08
N LEU A 252 -13.58 -9.15 -28.79
CA LEU A 252 -13.63 -7.92 -28.00
C LEU A 252 -12.77 -6.81 -28.63
N LEU A 253 -11.54 -7.13 -29.03
CA LEU A 253 -10.66 -6.15 -29.68
C LEU A 253 -11.27 -5.63 -30.98
N LYS A 254 -11.85 -6.51 -31.80
CA LYS A 254 -12.59 -6.14 -33.01
C LYS A 254 -13.86 -5.32 -32.73
N GLU A 255 -14.60 -5.63 -31.67
CA GLU A 255 -15.75 -4.84 -31.21
C GLU A 255 -15.33 -3.40 -30.85
N LEU A 256 -14.21 -3.26 -30.12
CA LEU A 256 -13.62 -1.96 -29.76
C LEU A 256 -13.09 -1.19 -30.96
N ASP A 257 -12.46 -1.86 -31.93
CA ASP A 257 -11.98 -1.24 -33.18
C ASP A 257 -13.14 -0.78 -34.08
N ASN A 258 -14.28 -1.49 -34.05
CA ASN A 258 -15.53 -1.07 -34.70
C ASN A 258 -16.28 0.06 -33.95
N GLY A 259 -15.72 0.59 -32.86
CA GLY A 259 -16.28 1.73 -32.14
C GLY A 259 -17.27 1.40 -31.02
N LEU A 260 -17.44 0.13 -30.62
CA LEU A 260 -18.27 -0.20 -29.46
C LEU A 260 -17.60 0.30 -28.17
N ARG A 261 -18.39 0.84 -27.24
CA ARG A 261 -17.90 1.45 -25.99
C ARG A 261 -18.70 1.10 -24.75
N GLY A 262 -20.02 0.97 -24.84
CA GLY A 262 -20.86 0.67 -23.68
C GLY A 262 -20.70 1.74 -22.60
N ALA A 263 -20.19 1.36 -21.43
CA ALA A 263 -19.84 2.25 -20.32
C ALA A 263 -18.32 2.50 -20.16
N VAL A 264 -17.48 2.06 -21.11
CA VAL A 264 -16.03 2.35 -21.09
C VAL A 264 -15.66 3.56 -21.98
N GLU A 265 -14.72 4.35 -21.49
CA GLU A 265 -14.16 5.51 -22.19
C GLU A 265 -12.90 5.14 -22.99
N GLU A 266 -12.46 6.00 -23.91
CA GLU A 266 -11.26 5.75 -24.75
C GLU A 266 -10.00 5.41 -23.95
N VAL A 267 -9.80 6.04 -22.78
CA VAL A 267 -8.67 5.75 -21.89
C VAL A 267 -8.72 4.31 -21.38
N THR A 268 -9.92 3.81 -21.06
CA THR A 268 -10.16 2.42 -20.66
C THR A 268 -10.00 1.45 -21.83
N VAL A 269 -10.37 1.86 -23.05
CA VAL A 269 -10.07 1.07 -24.28
C VAL A 269 -8.56 0.97 -24.52
N GLY A 270 -7.81 2.04 -24.26
CA GLY A 270 -6.34 2.04 -24.25
C GLY A 270 -5.77 1.01 -23.25
N VAL A 271 -6.33 0.96 -22.04
CA VAL A 271 -5.99 -0.05 -21.03
C VAL A 271 -6.30 -1.47 -21.49
N ILE A 272 -7.49 -1.75 -22.05
CA ILE A 272 -7.83 -3.08 -22.58
C ILE A 272 -6.80 -3.52 -23.65
N ARG A 273 -6.44 -2.64 -24.58
CA ARG A 273 -5.41 -2.90 -25.59
C ARG A 273 -4.04 -3.16 -24.96
N LYS A 274 -3.60 -2.34 -23.99
CA LYS A 274 -2.35 -2.56 -23.24
C LYS A 274 -2.33 -3.92 -22.53
N MET A 275 -3.42 -4.28 -21.85
CA MET A 275 -3.56 -5.57 -21.18
C MET A 275 -3.46 -6.75 -22.16
N SER A 276 -3.98 -6.61 -23.38
CA SER A 276 -3.82 -7.63 -24.43
C SER A 276 -2.40 -7.78 -24.99
N ILE A 277 -1.55 -6.76 -24.81
CA ILE A 277 -0.12 -6.79 -25.16
C ILE A 277 0.70 -7.36 -23.98
N ASP A 278 0.41 -6.91 -22.76
CA ASP A 278 1.06 -7.36 -21.52
C ASP A 278 0.80 -8.85 -21.27
N PHE A 279 -0.43 -9.33 -21.53
CA PHE A 279 -0.86 -10.72 -21.35
C PHE A 279 -1.76 -11.19 -22.52
N PRO A 280 -1.16 -11.64 -23.65
CA PRO A 280 -1.92 -12.06 -24.82
C PRO A 280 -2.91 -13.19 -24.54
N ASN A 281 -4.16 -12.97 -24.96
CA ASN A 281 -5.31 -13.87 -24.78
C ASN A 281 -5.73 -14.18 -23.32
N ASP A 282 -5.24 -13.43 -22.32
CA ASP A 282 -5.62 -13.63 -20.93
C ASP A 282 -7.08 -13.17 -20.66
N ILE A 283 -7.81 -13.95 -19.87
CA ILE A 283 -9.22 -13.70 -19.56
C ILE A 283 -9.46 -12.35 -18.86
N GLY A 284 -8.45 -11.84 -18.15
CA GLY A 284 -8.49 -10.54 -17.48
C GLY A 284 -8.59 -9.35 -18.43
N ILE A 285 -8.40 -9.51 -19.74
CA ILE A 285 -8.54 -8.42 -20.73
C ILE A 285 -9.97 -7.83 -20.69
N PHE A 286 -10.96 -8.62 -20.29
CA PHE A 286 -12.34 -8.20 -20.08
C PHE A 286 -12.59 -7.42 -18.79
N SER A 287 -11.66 -7.45 -17.82
CA SER A 287 -11.88 -6.88 -16.49
C SER A 287 -12.21 -5.38 -16.46
N PRO A 288 -11.72 -4.50 -17.36
CA PRO A 288 -12.17 -3.10 -17.39
C PRO A 288 -13.64 -2.90 -17.78
N LEU A 289 -14.33 -3.94 -18.30
CA LEU A 289 -15.78 -3.93 -18.58
C LEU A 289 -16.63 -4.21 -17.32
N PHE A 290 -16.07 -4.83 -16.28
CA PHE A 290 -16.79 -5.15 -15.05
C PHE A 290 -16.16 -4.61 -13.77
N LEU A 291 -14.93 -4.11 -13.81
CA LEU A 291 -14.26 -3.40 -12.73
C LEU A 291 -14.14 -1.91 -13.04
N ASN A 292 -14.11 -1.09 -11.98
CA ASN A 292 -13.86 0.33 -12.14
C ASN A 292 -12.42 0.55 -12.61
N HIS A 293 -12.25 1.24 -13.74
CA HIS A 293 -10.94 1.77 -14.14
C HIS A 293 -10.78 3.15 -13.51
N MET A 294 -9.88 3.23 -12.55
CA MET A 294 -9.58 4.42 -11.77
C MET A 294 -8.25 5.01 -12.22
N ILE A 295 -8.21 6.34 -12.33
CA ILE A 295 -7.02 7.12 -12.65
C ILE A 295 -6.81 8.07 -11.48
N LEU A 296 -5.70 7.92 -10.77
CA LEU A 296 -5.29 8.80 -9.68
C LEU A 296 -4.24 9.79 -10.18
N GLU A 297 -4.50 11.08 -9.96
CA GLU A 297 -3.51 12.14 -10.16
C GLU A 297 -2.56 12.24 -8.96
N PRO A 298 -1.34 12.79 -9.12
CA PRO A 298 -0.37 12.93 -8.04
C PRO A 298 -0.97 13.59 -6.79
N GLY A 299 -0.90 12.91 -5.65
CA GLY A 299 -1.52 13.37 -4.40
C GLY A 299 -2.92 12.84 -4.12
N GLN A 300 -3.54 12.12 -5.05
CA GLN A 300 -4.75 11.35 -4.79
C GLN A 300 -4.43 9.98 -4.19
N CYS A 301 -5.41 9.41 -3.49
CA CYS A 301 -5.25 8.19 -2.71
C CYS A 301 -6.48 7.30 -2.90
N CYS A 302 -6.26 6.00 -3.09
CA CYS A 302 -7.32 4.99 -3.02
C CYS A 302 -7.05 3.96 -1.93
N TYR A 303 -8.10 3.31 -1.46
CA TYR A 303 -8.06 2.20 -0.52
C TYR A 303 -9.07 1.14 -0.94
N TYR A 304 -8.71 -0.12 -0.71
CA TYR A 304 -9.64 -1.24 -0.87
C TYR A 304 -9.40 -2.32 0.17
N ALA A 305 -10.51 -2.88 0.64
CA ALA A 305 -10.56 -3.86 1.71
C ALA A 305 -10.47 -5.29 1.18
N ALA A 306 -10.56 -6.27 2.09
CA ALA A 306 -10.72 -7.66 1.72
C ALA A 306 -12.00 -7.88 0.86
N GLY A 307 -11.92 -8.82 -0.08
CA GLY A 307 -13.02 -9.15 -1.00
C GLY A 307 -13.16 -8.23 -2.23
N GLU A 308 -12.35 -7.18 -2.35
CA GLU A 308 -12.31 -6.29 -3.52
C GLU A 308 -11.34 -6.80 -4.60
N LEU A 309 -11.84 -7.01 -5.82
CA LEU A 309 -11.02 -7.43 -6.97
C LEU A 309 -10.28 -6.22 -7.56
N HIS A 310 -8.95 -6.31 -7.68
CA HIS A 310 -8.14 -5.17 -8.11
C HIS A 310 -6.87 -5.59 -8.88
N ALA A 311 -6.30 -4.64 -9.62
CA ALA A 311 -5.00 -4.76 -10.30
C ALA A 311 -4.41 -3.36 -10.54
N TYR A 312 -3.11 -3.17 -10.30
CA TYR A 312 -2.43 -1.97 -10.79
C TYR A 312 -2.02 -2.13 -12.26
N LEU A 313 -2.16 -1.06 -13.04
CA LEU A 313 -1.99 -1.06 -14.50
C LEU A 313 -0.73 -0.31 -14.95
N SER A 314 -0.47 0.85 -14.34
CA SER A 314 0.63 1.76 -14.70
C SER A 314 0.92 2.79 -13.59
N GLY A 315 2.12 3.39 -13.62
CA GLY A 315 2.46 4.56 -12.81
C GLY A 315 3.30 4.26 -11.57
N GLU A 316 3.47 5.26 -10.71
CA GLU A 316 4.25 5.19 -9.47
C GLU A 316 3.41 5.63 -8.27
N CYS A 317 3.51 4.89 -7.16
CA CYS A 317 2.77 5.17 -5.93
C CYS A 317 3.59 4.85 -4.67
N VAL A 318 3.17 5.43 -3.54
CA VAL A 318 3.44 4.89 -2.21
C VAL A 318 2.32 3.91 -1.89
N GLU A 319 2.68 2.68 -1.52
CA GLU A 319 1.73 1.64 -1.14
C GLU A 319 1.86 1.36 0.37
N CYS A 320 0.72 1.31 1.07
CA CYS A 320 0.63 0.80 2.43
C CYS A 320 -0.25 -0.45 2.42
N VAL A 321 0.28 -1.59 2.89
CA VAL A 321 -0.46 -2.86 2.96
C VAL A 321 -0.41 -3.46 4.35
N GLY A 322 -1.43 -4.24 4.70
CA GLY A 322 -1.38 -5.10 5.88
C GLY A 322 -0.21 -6.09 5.78
N CYS A 323 0.41 -6.42 6.92
CA CYS A 323 1.53 -7.35 6.98
C CYS A 323 1.04 -8.79 6.71
N SER A 324 0.93 -9.15 5.43
CA SER A 324 0.49 -10.44 4.89
C SER A 324 1.00 -10.64 3.47
N ASN A 325 1.15 -11.89 3.05
CA ASN A 325 1.44 -12.31 1.67
C ASN A 325 0.22 -12.93 0.97
N ASN A 326 -0.91 -13.13 1.67
CA ASN A 326 -2.10 -13.79 1.14
C ASN A 326 -2.66 -13.09 -0.09
N THR A 327 -2.62 -13.75 -1.25
CA THR A 327 -3.01 -13.18 -2.54
C THR A 327 -3.72 -14.23 -3.39
N ILE A 328 -5.03 -14.12 -3.54
CA ILE A 328 -5.81 -14.98 -4.44
C ILE A 328 -5.83 -14.30 -5.81
N ARG A 329 -5.34 -14.97 -6.84
CA ARG A 329 -5.27 -14.41 -8.20
C ARG A 329 -6.47 -14.88 -9.02
N ALA A 330 -6.89 -14.03 -9.96
CA ALA A 330 -7.97 -14.28 -10.91
C ALA A 330 -7.46 -14.38 -12.36
N ALA A 331 -6.53 -13.51 -12.74
CA ALA A 331 -6.09 -13.34 -14.13
C ALA A 331 -4.75 -12.61 -14.19
N MET A 332 -4.24 -12.34 -15.40
CA MET A 332 -3.01 -11.56 -15.64
C MET A 332 -1.79 -12.18 -14.92
N THR A 333 -1.68 -13.52 -14.95
CA THR A 333 -0.63 -14.21 -14.19
C THR A 333 -0.30 -15.60 -14.74
N PRO A 334 0.98 -16.01 -14.72
CA PRO A 334 1.39 -17.41 -14.93
C PRO A 334 1.38 -18.23 -13.62
N LYS A 335 0.98 -17.64 -12.49
CA LYS A 335 0.97 -18.30 -11.17
C LYS A 335 -0.34 -19.06 -10.94
N TYR A 336 -0.35 -19.90 -9.91
CA TYR A 336 -1.55 -20.61 -9.45
C TYR A 336 -2.74 -19.65 -9.20
N ILE A 337 -3.93 -20.10 -9.63
CA ILE A 337 -5.23 -19.44 -9.49
C ILE A 337 -6.15 -20.42 -8.76
N ASP A 338 -6.46 -20.13 -7.50
CA ASP A 338 -7.49 -20.85 -6.75
C ASP A 338 -8.86 -20.28 -7.10
N ARG A 339 -9.54 -20.93 -8.04
CA ARG A 339 -10.86 -20.51 -8.57
C ARG A 339 -11.95 -20.56 -7.49
N ASP A 340 -11.89 -21.52 -6.56
CA ASP A 340 -12.92 -21.70 -5.55
C ASP A 340 -12.74 -20.74 -4.37
N ALA A 341 -11.51 -20.51 -3.91
CA ALA A 341 -11.22 -19.48 -2.93
C ALA A 341 -11.54 -18.08 -3.49
N LEU A 342 -11.21 -17.82 -4.77
CA LEU A 342 -11.50 -16.56 -5.45
C LEU A 342 -13.00 -16.25 -5.44
N CYS A 343 -13.83 -17.14 -5.98
CA CYS A 343 -15.27 -16.90 -6.06
C CYS A 343 -15.97 -16.83 -4.70
N LYS A 344 -15.39 -17.44 -3.64
CA LYS A 344 -15.91 -17.34 -2.26
C LYS A 344 -15.45 -16.07 -1.52
N THR A 345 -14.31 -15.50 -1.91
CA THR A 345 -13.71 -14.32 -1.25
C THR A 345 -14.32 -13.01 -1.76
N LEU A 346 -14.68 -12.96 -3.04
CA LEU A 346 -15.24 -11.77 -3.67
C LEU A 346 -16.56 -11.35 -3.03
N ASN A 347 -16.71 -10.04 -2.76
CA ASN A 347 -17.90 -9.50 -2.10
C ASN A 347 -19.04 -9.12 -3.07
N TYR A 348 -18.74 -9.09 -4.37
CA TYR A 348 -19.61 -8.76 -5.50
C TYR A 348 -20.37 -7.43 -5.38
N LYS A 349 -19.86 -6.48 -4.58
CA LYS A 349 -20.43 -5.13 -4.49
C LYS A 349 -20.19 -4.36 -5.79
N MET A 350 -21.24 -3.75 -6.31
CA MET A 350 -21.25 -2.99 -7.56
C MET A 350 -21.35 -1.49 -7.26
N THR A 351 -20.21 -0.85 -7.06
CA THR A 351 -20.05 0.46 -6.41
C THR A 351 -19.42 1.50 -7.33
N GLU A 352 -19.64 2.77 -7.02
CA GLU A 352 -19.05 3.90 -7.75
C GLU A 352 -17.58 4.07 -7.37
N GLN A 353 -16.77 4.68 -8.25
CA GLN A 353 -15.32 4.85 -8.03
C GLN A 353 -15.01 5.68 -6.77
N SER A 354 -15.92 6.57 -6.38
CA SER A 354 -15.85 7.40 -5.17
C SER A 354 -15.68 6.59 -3.89
N ASP A 355 -16.24 5.38 -3.84
CA ASP A 355 -16.29 4.55 -2.63
C ASP A 355 -14.89 4.01 -2.25
N TYR A 356 -13.94 4.07 -3.20
CA TYR A 356 -12.55 3.65 -3.04
C TYR A 356 -11.58 4.82 -2.83
N LEU A 357 -12.02 6.07 -2.97
CA LEU A 357 -11.16 7.25 -2.81
C LEU A 357 -11.02 7.62 -1.33
N VAL A 358 -9.77 7.80 -0.87
CA VAL A 358 -9.48 8.29 0.48
C VAL A 358 -9.28 9.80 0.42
N PRO A 359 -10.16 10.61 1.03
CA PRO A 359 -10.04 12.06 0.99
C PRO A 359 -8.82 12.56 1.77
N GLU A 360 -8.22 13.63 1.26
CA GLU A 360 -7.20 14.43 1.94
C GLU A 360 -7.81 15.14 3.17
N MET A 361 -7.28 14.88 4.36
CA MET A 361 -7.65 15.60 5.59
C MET A 361 -6.46 16.40 6.11
N LYS A 362 -6.52 17.73 6.01
CA LYS A 362 -5.47 18.61 6.54
C LYS A 362 -5.42 18.53 8.07
N LEU A 363 -4.27 18.14 8.61
CA LEU A 363 -4.02 17.96 10.06
C LEU A 363 -3.25 19.14 10.65
N THR A 364 -2.26 19.66 9.92
CA THR A 364 -1.56 20.93 10.21
C THR A 364 -1.27 21.67 8.89
N GLU A 365 -0.62 22.84 8.93
CA GLU A 365 -0.20 23.53 7.70
C GLU A 365 0.79 22.72 6.85
N CYS A 366 1.60 21.87 7.49
CA CYS A 366 2.59 21.03 6.80
C CYS A 366 2.17 19.55 6.65
N VAL A 367 1.03 19.12 7.20
CA VAL A 367 0.67 17.68 7.28
C VAL A 367 -0.75 17.44 6.82
N ASP A 368 -0.89 16.59 5.81
CA ASP A 368 -2.15 16.02 5.36
C ASP A 368 -2.23 14.54 5.77
N MET A 369 -3.42 14.07 6.13
CA MET A 369 -3.70 12.69 6.55
C MET A 369 -4.67 12.02 5.57
N TYR A 370 -4.34 10.79 5.19
CA TYR A 370 -5.20 9.85 4.48
C TYR A 370 -5.46 8.68 5.41
N ALA A 371 -6.69 8.59 5.93
CA ALA A 371 -7.11 7.58 6.88
C ALA A 371 -8.19 6.68 6.25
N PRO A 372 -7.83 5.49 5.73
CA PRO A 372 -8.81 4.52 5.27
C PRO A 372 -9.57 3.89 6.44
N ASP A 373 -10.70 3.24 6.17
CA ASP A 373 -11.40 2.40 7.16
C ASP A 373 -10.68 1.04 7.32
N CYS A 374 -9.50 1.09 7.93
CA CYS A 374 -8.71 -0.06 8.35
C CYS A 374 -8.06 0.22 9.72
N LYS A 375 -7.65 -0.84 10.43
CA LYS A 375 -6.97 -0.71 11.74
C LYS A 375 -5.45 -0.85 11.64
N ASP A 376 -4.95 -1.14 10.45
CA ASP A 376 -3.59 -1.60 10.20
C ASP A 376 -2.65 -0.42 9.93
N PHE A 377 -3.13 0.62 9.24
CA PHE A 377 -2.36 1.81 8.91
C PHE A 377 -3.20 3.06 8.57
N GLN A 378 -2.54 4.22 8.65
CA GLN A 378 -2.88 5.51 8.03
C GLN A 378 -1.63 6.05 7.32
N LEU A 379 -1.82 6.97 6.38
CA LEU A 379 -0.73 7.65 5.67
C LEU A 379 -0.76 9.16 5.96
N HIS A 380 0.35 9.72 6.45
CA HIS A 380 0.56 11.16 6.46
C HIS A 380 1.43 11.57 5.27
N ARG A 381 1.03 12.64 4.57
CA ARG A 381 1.87 13.39 3.65
C ARG A 381 2.38 14.63 4.38
N ILE A 382 3.70 14.78 4.43
CA ILE A 382 4.38 15.93 5.00
C ILE A 382 4.88 16.80 3.85
N ARG A 383 4.58 18.10 3.89
CA ARG A 383 5.04 19.14 2.94
C ARG A 383 5.57 20.32 3.74
N VAL A 384 6.88 20.50 3.80
CA VAL A 384 7.51 21.65 4.50
C VAL A 384 8.29 22.48 3.50
N GLY A 385 7.98 23.77 3.38
CA GLY A 385 8.64 24.73 2.51
C GLY A 385 9.66 25.62 3.24
N VAL A 386 9.97 26.76 2.62
CA VAL A 386 10.90 27.78 3.17
C VAL A 386 10.19 28.86 4.02
N ASP A 387 8.89 29.06 3.82
CA ASP A 387 8.15 30.21 4.36
C ASP A 387 7.38 29.91 5.67
N GLN A 388 7.38 28.65 6.13
CA GLN A 388 6.69 28.25 7.36
C GLN A 388 7.45 28.66 8.62
N SER A 389 6.70 28.95 9.69
CA SER A 389 7.23 29.17 11.04
C SER A 389 7.69 27.86 11.70
N GLU A 390 8.57 27.95 12.70
CA GLU A 390 9.02 26.78 13.48
C GLU A 390 7.88 26.02 14.17
N GLU A 391 6.76 26.69 14.46
CA GLU A 391 5.55 26.08 15.03
C GLU A 391 4.78 25.27 13.99
N GLU A 392 4.67 25.74 12.75
CA GLU A 392 4.02 25.03 11.64
C GLU A 392 4.85 23.83 11.15
N MET A 393 6.18 23.87 11.33
CA MET A 393 7.10 22.77 11.02
C MET A 393 7.09 21.64 12.07
N MET A 394 6.30 21.76 13.14
CA MET A 394 6.13 20.75 14.18
C MET A 394 5.18 19.63 13.72
N MET A 395 5.69 18.40 13.61
CA MET A 395 4.87 17.24 13.27
C MET A 395 4.01 16.77 14.46
N PRO A 396 2.85 16.13 14.22
CA PRO A 396 2.05 15.54 15.28
C PRO A 396 2.85 14.50 16.08
N THR A 397 2.86 14.60 17.42
CA THR A 397 3.37 13.53 18.28
C THR A 397 2.48 12.30 18.14
N LEU A 398 3.03 11.22 17.59
CA LEU A 398 2.32 9.96 17.44
C LEU A 398 2.58 9.06 18.65
N ASP A 399 1.58 8.35 19.15
CA ASP A 399 1.72 7.35 20.22
C ASP A 399 2.29 6.01 19.72
N CYS A 400 2.75 5.99 18.46
CA CYS A 400 3.06 4.79 17.72
C CYS A 400 4.29 4.89 16.81
N ALA A 401 4.87 3.72 16.54
CA ALA A 401 6.01 3.54 15.66
C ALA A 401 5.64 3.90 14.22
N SER A 402 6.52 4.63 13.54
CA SER A 402 6.28 5.11 12.19
C SER A 402 7.45 4.82 11.25
N ILE A 403 7.15 4.66 9.96
CA ILE A 403 8.14 4.61 8.88
C ILE A 403 8.00 5.87 8.04
N LEU A 404 9.07 6.64 7.92
CA LEU A 404 9.18 7.85 7.11
C LEU A 404 10.01 7.57 5.85
N VAL A 405 9.57 8.05 4.69
CA VAL A 405 10.41 8.13 3.46
C VAL A 405 10.37 9.54 2.89
N VAL A 406 11.55 10.11 2.63
CA VAL A 406 11.69 11.43 1.98
C VAL A 406 11.63 11.24 0.47
N THR A 407 10.53 11.65 -0.16
CA THR A 407 10.30 11.50 -1.60
C THR A 407 10.78 12.71 -2.41
N SER A 408 10.96 13.88 -1.79
CA SER A 408 11.51 15.06 -2.46
C SER A 408 12.24 16.00 -1.50
N GLY A 409 13.18 16.77 -2.03
CA GLY A 409 13.88 17.84 -1.31
C GLY A 409 15.04 17.35 -0.43
N LYS A 410 15.45 18.25 0.46
CA LYS A 410 16.41 18.02 1.54
C LYS A 410 16.15 19.03 2.66
N GLY A 411 16.75 18.83 3.82
CA GLY A 411 16.64 19.72 4.97
C GLY A 411 17.15 19.03 6.23
N THR A 412 16.69 19.47 7.40
CA THR A 412 17.10 18.90 8.68
C THR A 412 15.89 18.55 9.51
N ILE A 413 15.95 17.40 10.19
CA ILE A 413 14.97 16.96 11.19
C ILE A 413 15.58 17.07 12.57
N GLU A 414 14.89 17.74 13.48
CA GLU A 414 15.13 17.69 14.92
C GLU A 414 14.16 16.71 15.59
N GLU A 415 14.71 15.85 16.43
CA GLU A 415 13.98 14.90 17.25
C GLU A 415 14.05 15.34 18.71
N ALA A 416 12.89 15.45 19.36
CA ALA A 416 12.77 15.81 20.76
C ALA A 416 11.84 14.85 21.52
N THR A 417 11.98 14.82 22.84
CA THR A 417 11.00 14.17 23.73
C THR A 417 9.67 14.94 23.74
N THR A 418 8.60 14.34 24.25
CA THR A 418 7.32 15.01 24.58
C THR A 418 7.43 16.21 25.53
N LYS A 419 8.59 16.42 26.17
CA LYS A 419 8.91 17.60 27.00
C LYS A 419 9.79 18.62 26.26
N ASN A 420 9.86 18.54 24.92
CA ASN A 420 10.69 19.36 24.04
C ASN A 420 12.19 19.38 24.39
N GLN A 421 12.70 18.33 25.06
CA GLN A 421 14.15 18.13 25.21
C GLN A 421 14.69 17.48 23.94
N LEU A 422 15.62 18.16 23.25
CA LEU A 422 16.30 17.66 22.06
C LEU A 422 16.99 16.31 22.34
N ILE A 423 16.75 15.35 21.46
CA ILE A 423 17.35 14.01 21.45
C ILE A 423 18.46 13.96 20.40
N GLY A 424 18.16 14.41 19.17
CA GLY A 424 19.07 14.37 18.03
C GLY A 424 18.66 15.32 16.91
N GLN A 425 19.56 15.51 15.96
CA GLN A 425 19.36 16.30 14.76
C GLN A 425 19.94 15.52 13.58
N TYR A 426 19.22 15.46 12.47
CA TYR A 426 19.49 14.58 11.33
C TYR A 426 19.37 15.39 10.04
N GLU A 427 20.44 15.50 9.26
CA GLU A 427 20.33 15.93 7.87
C GLU A 427 19.58 14.86 7.08
N VAL A 428 18.64 15.28 6.23
CA VAL A 428 17.83 14.38 5.40
C VAL A 428 17.78 14.85 3.95
N LYS A 429 17.83 13.90 3.03
CA LYS A 429 17.65 14.10 1.59
C LYS A 429 16.63 13.11 1.03
N ARG A 430 16.10 13.41 -0.16
CA ARG A 430 15.35 12.45 -0.98
C ARG A 430 16.07 11.10 -1.01
N GLY A 431 15.29 10.02 -0.85
CA GLY A 431 15.80 8.66 -0.76
C GLY A 431 16.12 8.17 0.65
N ASP A 432 16.22 9.08 1.64
CA ASP A 432 16.36 8.67 3.03
C ASP A 432 15.06 8.10 3.60
N ILE A 433 15.22 7.02 4.36
CA ILE A 433 14.13 6.28 5.00
C ILE A 433 14.49 6.15 6.48
N PHE A 434 13.51 6.37 7.36
CA PHE A 434 13.73 6.33 8.81
C PHE A 434 12.63 5.55 9.53
N TYR A 435 13.03 4.89 10.62
CA TYR A 435 12.14 4.48 11.70
C TYR A 435 12.05 5.61 12.72
N ILE A 436 10.83 5.96 13.14
CA ILE A 436 10.55 6.94 14.20
C ILE A 436 9.89 6.20 15.39
N PRO A 437 10.46 6.29 16.62
CA PRO A 437 9.86 5.67 17.80
C PRO A 437 8.52 6.30 18.22
N PRO A 438 7.67 5.56 18.95
CA PRO A 438 6.49 6.11 19.60
C PRO A 438 6.79 7.27 20.55
N ASN A 439 5.91 8.27 20.61
CA ASN A 439 5.95 9.43 21.52
C ASN A 439 7.16 10.36 21.32
N HIS A 440 7.66 10.46 20.08
CA HIS A 440 8.73 11.37 19.71
C HIS A 440 8.18 12.60 18.98
N ASN A 441 8.68 13.77 19.34
CA ASN A 441 8.35 15.05 18.71
C ASN A 441 9.35 15.27 17.56
N ILE A 442 8.85 15.39 16.33
CA ILE A 442 9.66 15.56 15.12
C ILE A 442 9.41 16.96 14.54
N ARG A 443 10.45 17.77 14.38
CA ARG A 443 10.37 19.12 13.80
C ARG A 443 11.30 19.22 12.60
N TYR A 444 10.84 19.84 11.52
CA TYR A 444 11.72 20.18 10.40
C TYR A 444 12.35 21.57 10.64
N VAL A 445 13.62 21.74 10.30
CA VAL A 445 14.38 22.98 10.47
C VAL A 445 15.38 23.19 9.33
N GLY A 446 15.94 24.40 9.20
CA GLY A 446 17.17 24.63 8.44
C GLY A 446 17.01 24.82 6.93
N PHE A 447 15.86 25.26 6.44
CA PHE A 447 15.68 25.66 5.04
C PHE A 447 16.27 27.06 4.79
N GLY A 448 17.60 27.16 4.63
CA GLY A 448 18.24 28.43 4.28
C GLY A 448 17.83 28.95 2.89
N GLU A 449 18.02 30.25 2.64
CA GLU A 449 17.59 30.99 1.42
C GLU A 449 17.99 30.36 0.06
N LEU A 450 18.95 29.43 0.06
CA LEU A 450 19.43 28.70 -1.12
C LEU A 450 18.74 27.33 -1.35
N GLN A 451 17.81 26.90 -0.48
CA GLN A 451 17.10 25.62 -0.61
C GLN A 451 15.80 25.78 -1.41
N THR A 452 15.88 25.66 -2.72
CA THR A 452 14.75 25.87 -3.67
C THR A 452 13.66 24.80 -3.67
N LYS A 453 13.76 23.75 -2.83
CA LYS A 453 12.80 22.64 -2.77
C LYS A 453 12.61 22.16 -1.33
N GLY A 454 11.42 22.41 -0.81
CA GLY A 454 10.97 21.88 0.47
C GLY A 454 10.91 20.34 0.51
N ILE A 455 10.76 19.79 1.71
CA ILE A 455 10.65 18.34 1.91
C ILE A 455 9.24 17.87 1.59
N ILE A 456 9.14 16.83 0.76
CA ILE A 456 7.96 15.97 0.71
C ILE A 456 8.35 14.63 1.33
N ALA A 457 7.58 14.18 2.31
CA ALA A 457 7.76 12.88 2.92
C ALA A 457 6.42 12.17 3.14
N ALA A 458 6.47 10.85 3.21
CA ALA A 458 5.33 10.00 3.49
C ALA A 458 5.59 9.20 4.78
N THR A 459 4.59 9.13 5.66
CA THR A 459 4.69 8.42 6.94
C THR A 459 3.55 7.41 7.09
N CYS A 460 3.88 6.13 7.30
CA CYS A 460 2.89 5.10 7.60
C CYS A 460 2.81 4.83 9.12
N ILE A 461 1.57 4.78 9.65
CA ILE A 461 1.24 4.89 11.08
C ILE A 461 0.15 3.87 11.44
N PRO A 462 0.31 3.00 12.45
CA PRO A 462 -0.71 2.01 12.80
C PRO A 462 -1.87 2.63 13.57
N LEU A 463 -3.12 2.23 13.27
CA LEU A 463 -4.30 2.82 13.92
C LEU A 463 -4.53 2.23 15.33
N MET A 464 -4.05 2.92 16.36
CA MET A 464 -4.43 2.58 17.74
C MET A 464 -5.87 2.98 18.05
N LEU A 465 -6.56 2.10 18.79
CA LEU A 465 -7.91 2.32 19.27
C LEU A 465 -7.97 3.53 20.22
N ARG A 466 -8.52 4.64 19.69
CA ARG A 466 -8.84 5.91 20.37
C ARG A 466 -7.63 6.77 20.78
N THR A 467 -7.49 7.87 20.05
CA THR A 467 -6.84 9.09 20.55
C THR A 467 -7.53 9.59 21.84
N THR A 468 -6.94 9.30 23.00
CA THR A 468 -7.39 9.87 24.29
C THR A 468 -6.84 11.28 24.54
N ARG A 469 -6.92 12.14 23.50
CA ARG A 469 -6.86 13.60 23.64
C ARG A 469 -7.93 14.23 22.77
N ARG A 470 -8.89 14.91 23.40
CA ARG A 470 -9.81 15.81 22.70
C ARG A 470 -8.97 16.87 22.00
N LEU A 471 -9.14 17.01 20.69
CA LEU A 471 -8.84 18.27 20.01
C LEU A 471 -9.67 19.36 20.70
N PRO A 472 -9.12 20.56 20.97
CA PRO A 472 -9.92 21.66 21.48
C PRO A 472 -11.00 22.02 20.46
N ASN A 473 -12.24 22.19 20.93
CA ASN A 473 -13.39 22.50 20.08
C ASN A 473 -13.16 23.77 19.24
N ILE A 474 -12.82 23.61 17.96
CA ILE A 474 -12.96 24.70 16.99
C ILE A 474 -14.46 24.88 16.76
N GLN A 475 -15.05 25.87 17.44
CA GLN A 475 -16.43 26.26 17.19
C GLN A 475 -16.54 26.79 15.75
N LEU A 476 -17.18 26.02 14.88
CA LEU A 476 -17.70 26.51 13.61
C LEU A 476 -18.71 27.64 13.90
N ARG A 477 -18.26 28.89 13.76
CA ARG A 477 -19.15 30.05 13.77
C ARG A 477 -20.00 30.04 12.49
N ASN A 478 -21.10 29.29 12.53
CA ASN A 478 -22.16 29.41 11.53
C ASN A 478 -22.76 30.82 11.60
N GLY A 479 -22.40 31.66 10.62
CA GLY A 479 -22.99 32.98 10.43
C GLY A 479 -24.41 32.87 9.86
N SER A 480 -25.38 32.49 10.70
CA SER A 480 -26.79 32.50 10.33
C SER A 480 -27.29 33.94 10.20
N ARG A 481 -27.46 34.41 8.95
CA ARG A 481 -28.21 35.63 8.66
C ARG A 481 -29.66 35.44 9.10
N SER A 482 -30.06 36.11 10.17
CA SER A 482 -31.46 36.19 10.58
C SER A 482 -32.28 36.95 9.53
N ARG A 483 -33.25 36.27 8.89
CA ARG A 483 -34.39 36.97 8.27
C ARG A 483 -35.40 37.28 9.38
N HIS A 484 -35.85 38.52 9.44
CA HIS A 484 -36.99 38.89 10.27
C HIS A 484 -38.28 38.38 9.64
N GLU A 485 -39.10 37.71 10.43
CA GLU A 485 -40.55 37.74 10.29
C GLU A 485 -41.11 38.24 11.62
N ALA A 486 -41.85 39.35 11.55
CA ALA A 486 -42.60 39.90 12.67
C ALA A 486 -44.05 40.06 12.22
N VAL A 487 -44.91 39.33 12.92
CA VAL A 487 -46.36 39.52 13.09
C VAL A 487 -46.95 40.79 12.45
N VAL A 488 -47.84 40.61 11.47
CA VAL A 488 -49.32 40.81 11.57
C VAL A 488 -49.98 39.85 10.57
#